data_AF-A0A7W0HFS6-F1
#
_entry.id   AF-A0A7W0HFS6-F1
#
_cell.length_a   1.000
_cell.length_b   1.000
_cell.length_c   1.000
_cell.angle_alpha   90.00
_cell.angle_beta   90.00
_cell.angle_gamma   90.00
#
_symmetry.space_group_name_H-M   'P 1'
#
loop_
_entity.id
_entity.type
_entity.pdbx_description
1 polymer ?
#
loop_
_entity_poly.entity_id
_entity_poly.type
_entity_poly.pdbx_seq_one_letter_code
_entity_poly.pdbx_strand_id
1 'polypeptide(L)'
;GSGCLLASLSWEPLVQSSIAAGVDLLCFSGDKLLGGPQSGLIVGKRALVDALRCHPLMRALRVDKLTLAALEGTLLEYRAGRAAQTVPVARMLHAGAEQIDARAVALGARLRAPAWRVSRVPGASAVGGGSAPGVELPTVLLGLERPGVPADALEQQLRRLDPAVIARIEDDRLVLDLRTVLEWQDALLGDLLNQI
;
A
#
# COMPACT_ATOMS: atom_id res chain seq x y z
N GLY A 1 -4.29 -0.10 -16.90
CA GLY A 1 -3.15 0.43 -16.13
C GLY A 1 -3.44 0.42 -14.63
N SER A 2 -2.49 0.92 -13.84
CA SER A 2 -2.54 1.00 -12.38
C SER A 2 -3.35 2.20 -11.83
N GLY A 3 -3.68 3.17 -12.67
CA GLY A 3 -4.44 4.37 -12.28
C GLY A 3 -3.61 5.44 -11.59
N CYS A 4 -2.31 5.52 -11.88
CA CYS A 4 -1.43 6.53 -11.28
C CYS A 4 -1.83 7.97 -11.67
N LEU A 5 -2.10 8.78 -10.64
CA LEU A 5 -2.32 10.23 -10.73
C LEU A 5 -1.22 11.03 -10.01
N LEU A 6 -0.22 10.35 -9.45
CA LEU A 6 0.82 10.93 -8.61
C LEU A 6 2.07 11.21 -9.44
N ALA A 7 2.32 12.47 -9.79
CA ALA A 7 3.47 12.86 -10.60
C ALA A 7 4.83 12.55 -9.95
N SER A 8 4.87 12.30 -8.64
CA SER A 8 6.06 11.88 -7.89
C SER A 8 6.52 10.46 -8.24
N LEU A 9 5.67 9.62 -8.84
CA LEU A 9 6.00 8.24 -9.20
C LEU A 9 6.53 8.18 -10.65
N SER A 10 7.80 8.54 -10.83
CA SER A 10 8.43 8.68 -12.15
C SER A 10 8.49 7.38 -12.98
N TRP A 11 8.36 6.23 -12.34
CA TRP A 11 8.43 4.91 -12.97
C TRP A 11 7.08 4.42 -13.52
N GLU A 12 5.97 5.07 -13.19
CA GLU A 12 4.64 4.70 -13.69
C GLU A 12 4.07 5.78 -14.62
N PRO A 13 3.52 5.42 -15.80
CA PRO A 13 2.86 6.39 -16.65
C PRO A 13 1.61 6.97 -15.97
N LEU A 14 1.53 8.30 -15.92
CA LEU A 14 0.33 8.98 -15.45
C LEU A 14 -0.83 8.75 -16.43
N VAL A 15 -2.05 8.68 -15.88
CA VAL A 15 -3.28 8.66 -16.66
C VAL A 15 -3.33 9.88 -17.60
N GLN A 16 -2.98 11.06 -17.08
CA GLN A 16 -2.95 12.32 -17.83
C GLN A 16 -1.93 12.28 -18.96
N SER A 17 -0.72 11.78 -18.70
CA SER A 17 0.32 11.65 -19.72
C SER A 17 -0.08 10.69 -20.84
N SER A 18 -0.75 9.59 -20.49
CA SER A 18 -1.27 8.63 -21.48
C SER A 18 -2.32 9.27 -22.40
N ILE A 19 -3.23 10.06 -21.84
CA ILE A 19 -4.22 10.81 -22.63
C ILE A 19 -3.55 11.89 -23.49
N ALA A 20 -2.59 12.63 -22.94
CA ALA A 20 -1.85 13.66 -23.69
C ALA A 20 -1.04 13.07 -24.86
N ALA A 21 -0.59 11.82 -24.74
CA ALA A 21 0.08 11.09 -25.81
C ALA A 21 -0.85 10.64 -26.95
N GLY A 22 -2.16 10.94 -26.87
CA GLY A 22 -3.13 10.66 -27.93
C GLY A 22 -3.89 9.35 -27.79
N VAL A 23 -3.85 8.70 -26.61
CA VAL A 23 -4.67 7.51 -26.35
C VAL A 23 -6.15 7.85 -26.46
N ASP A 24 -6.86 7.16 -27.35
CA ASP A 24 -8.29 7.38 -27.60
C ASP A 24 -9.18 6.93 -26.43
N LEU A 25 -8.78 5.85 -25.76
CA LEU A 25 -9.49 5.24 -24.64
C LEU A 25 -8.49 4.51 -23.74
N LEU A 26 -8.56 4.79 -22.44
CA LEU A 26 -7.70 4.22 -21.41
C LEU A 26 -8.56 3.58 -20.31
N CYS A 27 -8.19 2.36 -19.92
CA CYS A 27 -8.81 1.64 -18.82
C CYS A 27 -7.80 1.40 -17.69
N PHE A 28 -8.21 1.56 -16.43
CA PHE A 28 -7.37 1.28 -15.27
C PHE A 28 -8.19 0.91 -14.02
N SER A 29 -7.53 0.23 -13.07
CA SER A 29 -8.15 -0.16 -11.80
C SER A 29 -8.13 1.00 -10.81
N GLY A 30 -9.21 1.19 -10.05
CA GLY A 30 -9.30 2.22 -9.02
C GLY A 30 -8.70 1.85 -7.67
N ASP A 31 -8.49 0.57 -7.40
CA ASP A 31 -7.96 0.00 -6.16
C ASP A 31 -6.46 -0.32 -6.20
N LYS A 32 -5.76 0.14 -7.26
CA LYS A 32 -4.30 0.04 -7.39
C LYS A 32 -3.64 1.35 -6.93
N LEU A 33 -2.89 2.03 -7.80
CA LEU A 33 -2.17 3.25 -7.44
C LEU A 33 -3.10 4.46 -7.26
N LEU A 34 -4.34 4.39 -7.76
CA LEU A 34 -5.35 5.39 -7.40
C LEU A 34 -5.68 5.33 -5.90
N GLY A 35 -5.64 4.15 -5.28
CA GLY A 35 -5.91 3.98 -3.85
C GLY A 35 -7.38 4.18 -3.44
N GLY A 36 -8.31 4.04 -4.40
CA GLY A 36 -9.74 4.05 -4.18
C GLY A 36 -10.33 2.64 -4.00
N PRO A 37 -11.66 2.49 -4.10
CA PRO A 37 -12.32 1.19 -4.02
C PRO A 37 -12.15 0.36 -5.31
N GLN A 38 -12.43 -0.94 -5.22
CA GLN A 38 -12.43 -1.85 -6.37
C GLN A 38 -13.36 -1.33 -7.47
N SER A 39 -12.76 -0.93 -8.59
CA SER A 39 -13.48 -0.31 -9.69
C SER A 39 -12.65 -0.35 -10.98
N GLY A 40 -13.34 -0.32 -12.12
CA GLY A 40 -12.74 -0.12 -13.44
C GLY A 40 -13.08 1.27 -13.94
N LEU A 41 -12.07 2.11 -14.16
CA LEU A 41 -12.22 3.44 -14.72
C LEU A 41 -11.92 3.40 -16.21
N ILE A 42 -12.75 4.08 -16.99
CA ILE A 42 -12.60 4.26 -18.43
C ILE A 42 -12.60 5.76 -18.72
N VAL A 43 -11.54 6.26 -19.32
CA VAL A 43 -11.36 7.67 -19.68
C VAL A 43 -10.89 7.78 -21.14
N GLY A 44 -11.31 8.82 -21.86
CA GLY A 44 -10.94 8.98 -23.26
C GLY A 44 -11.91 9.86 -24.04
N LYS A 45 -11.93 9.66 -25.36
CA LYS A 45 -12.79 10.41 -26.29
C LYS A 45 -14.27 10.17 -25.98
N ARG A 46 -15.04 11.27 -25.94
CA ARG A 46 -16.48 11.26 -25.63
C ARG A 46 -17.27 10.24 -26.46
N ALA A 47 -17.06 10.22 -27.78
CA ALA A 47 -17.77 9.31 -28.68
C ALA A 47 -17.60 7.83 -28.31
N LEU A 48 -16.40 7.43 -27.86
CA LEU A 48 -16.10 6.05 -27.45
C LEU A 48 -16.70 5.73 -26.07
N VAL A 49 -16.61 6.67 -25.13
CA VAL A 49 -17.21 6.51 -23.79
C VAL A 49 -18.73 6.41 -23.87
N ASP A 50 -19.37 7.23 -24.71
CA ASP A 50 -20.81 7.22 -24.90
C ASP A 50 -21.28 5.93 -25.60
N ALA A 51 -20.52 5.43 -26.58
CA ALA A 51 -20.78 4.13 -27.19
C ALA A 51 -20.74 2.99 -26.15
N LEU A 52 -19.75 3.02 -25.25
CA LEU A 52 -19.64 2.04 -24.16
C LEU A 52 -20.81 2.12 -23.18
N ARG A 53 -21.25 3.33 -22.81
CA ARG A 53 -22.37 3.54 -21.86
C ARG A 53 -23.67 2.88 -22.31
N CYS A 54 -23.92 2.83 -23.63
CA CYS A 54 -25.11 2.20 -24.20
C CYS A 54 -24.97 0.68 -24.36
N HIS A 55 -23.80 0.09 -24.11
CA HIS A 55 -23.59 -1.34 -24.27
C HIS A 55 -24.38 -2.14 -23.20
N PRO A 56 -25.09 -3.22 -23.56
CA PRO A 56 -25.92 -3.99 -22.61
C PRO A 56 -25.17 -4.49 -21.36
N LEU A 57 -23.87 -4.81 -21.50
CA LEU A 57 -23.03 -5.23 -20.38
C LEU A 57 -22.84 -4.15 -19.31
N MET A 58 -23.02 -2.86 -19.62
CA MET A 58 -22.86 -1.80 -18.63
C MET A 58 -23.86 -1.91 -17.48
N ARG A 59 -25.02 -2.54 -17.70
CA ARG A 59 -25.98 -2.80 -16.64
C ARG A 59 -25.50 -3.88 -15.67
N ALA A 60 -24.78 -4.89 -16.18
CA ALA A 60 -24.21 -5.98 -15.39
C ALA A 60 -22.93 -5.54 -14.66
N LEU A 61 -22.13 -4.66 -15.28
CA LEU A 61 -20.87 -4.14 -14.75
C LEU A 61 -21.03 -2.86 -13.90
N ARG A 62 -22.27 -2.44 -13.64
CA ARG A 62 -22.52 -1.21 -12.88
C ARG A 62 -22.08 -1.38 -11.43
N VAL A 63 -21.18 -0.50 -11.00
CA VAL A 63 -20.73 -0.43 -9.60
C VAL A 63 -21.88 -0.09 -8.66
N ASP A 64 -21.76 -0.52 -7.41
CA ASP A 64 -22.69 -0.20 -6.34
C ASP A 64 -22.52 1.24 -5.83
N LYS A 65 -23.47 1.69 -5.01
CA LYS A 65 -23.51 3.05 -4.48
C LYS A 65 -22.34 3.36 -3.53
N LEU A 66 -21.85 2.37 -2.77
CA LEU A 66 -20.75 2.57 -1.82
C LEU A 66 -19.43 2.73 -2.57
N THR A 67 -19.18 1.90 -3.58
CA THR A 67 -18.03 2.05 -4.49
C THR A 67 -18.03 3.42 -5.15
N LEU A 68 -19.18 3.90 -5.64
CA LEU A 68 -19.26 5.23 -6.25
C LEU A 68 -18.94 6.36 -5.25
N ALA A 69 -19.52 6.30 -4.04
CA ALA A 69 -19.28 7.31 -3.01
C ALA A 69 -17.82 7.31 -2.52
N ALA A 70 -17.23 6.13 -2.31
CA ALA A 70 -15.82 6.02 -1.92
C ALA A 70 -14.89 6.52 -3.03
N LEU A 71 -15.18 6.20 -4.30
CA LEU A 71 -14.41 6.69 -5.44
C LEU A 71 -14.49 8.23 -5.57
N GLU A 72 -15.67 8.82 -5.38
CA GLU A 72 -15.84 10.27 -5.36
C GLU A 72 -14.99 10.92 -4.25
N GLY A 73 -15.05 10.39 -3.03
CA GLY A 73 -14.23 10.86 -1.91
C GLY A 73 -12.73 10.80 -2.22
N THR A 74 -12.25 9.67 -2.76
CA THR A 74 -10.85 9.53 -3.20
C THR A 74 -10.48 10.60 -4.22
N LEU A 75 -11.29 10.78 -5.28
CA LEU A 75 -11.00 11.74 -6.35
C LEU A 75 -11.04 13.20 -5.85
N LEU A 76 -11.90 13.51 -4.88
CA LEU A 76 -11.93 14.83 -4.25
C LEU A 76 -10.63 15.14 -3.48
N GLU A 77 -10.04 14.15 -2.81
CA GLU A 77 -8.74 14.32 -2.15
C GLU A 77 -7.59 14.55 -3.15
N TYR A 78 -7.62 13.86 -4.30
CA TYR A 78 -6.70 14.15 -5.40
C TYR A 78 -6.90 15.56 -5.94
N ARG A 79 -8.15 15.96 -6.20
CA ARG A 79 -8.48 17.30 -6.69
C ARG A 79 -8.05 18.40 -5.72
N ALA A 80 -8.13 18.13 -4.43
CA ALA A 80 -7.71 19.05 -3.38
C ALA A 80 -6.19 19.07 -3.14
N GLY A 81 -5.41 18.22 -3.83
CA GLY A 81 -3.96 18.11 -3.65
C GLY A 81 -3.54 17.48 -2.32
N ARG A 82 -4.47 16.80 -1.62
CA ARG A 82 -4.24 16.20 -0.29
C ARG A 82 -4.03 14.68 -0.32
N ALA A 83 -4.16 14.05 -1.48
CA ALA A 83 -4.12 12.60 -1.61
C ALA A 83 -2.86 11.97 -0.99
N ALA A 84 -1.69 12.61 -1.13
CA ALA A 84 -0.44 12.12 -0.53
C ALA A 84 -0.48 12.04 1.00
N GLN A 85 -1.41 12.72 1.66
CA GLN A 85 -1.60 12.69 3.11
C GLN A 85 -2.86 11.91 3.53
N THR A 86 -3.90 11.88 2.69
CA THR A 86 -5.23 11.37 3.08
C THR A 86 -5.60 10.04 2.43
N VAL A 87 -5.10 9.74 1.23
CA VAL A 87 -5.37 8.45 0.54
C VAL A 87 -4.34 7.42 1.02
N PRO A 88 -4.74 6.29 1.64
CA PRO A 88 -3.80 5.37 2.29
C PRO A 88 -2.65 4.89 1.39
N VAL A 89 -2.95 4.45 0.16
CA VAL A 89 -1.93 4.00 -0.80
C VAL A 89 -0.96 5.12 -1.14
N ALA A 90 -1.47 6.32 -1.43
CA ALA A 90 -0.63 7.47 -1.75
C ALA A 90 0.26 7.87 -0.56
N ARG A 91 -0.28 7.88 0.67
CA ARG A 91 0.48 8.16 1.89
C ARG A 91 1.59 7.14 2.13
N MET A 92 1.29 5.85 2.00
CA MET A 92 2.27 4.77 2.15
C MET A 92 3.39 4.88 1.11
N LEU A 93 3.08 5.26 -0.13
CA LEU A 93 4.08 5.45 -1.20
C LEU A 93 4.97 6.69 -0.95
N HIS A 94 4.44 7.74 -0.32
CA HIS A 94 5.19 8.96 0.00
C HIS A 94 5.96 8.90 1.32
N ALA A 95 5.75 7.87 2.15
CA ALA A 95 6.47 7.72 3.41
C ALA A 95 7.99 7.63 3.14
N GLY A 96 8.75 8.54 3.74
CA GLY A 96 10.21 8.57 3.60
C GLY A 96 10.90 7.50 4.44
N ALA A 97 12.06 7.02 3.98
CA ALA A 97 12.83 6.02 4.74
C ALA A 97 13.21 6.51 6.15
N GLU A 98 13.51 7.81 6.32
CA GLU A 98 13.81 8.41 7.63
C GLU A 98 12.61 8.40 8.58
N GLN A 99 11.40 8.67 8.07
CA GLN A 99 10.17 8.61 8.88
C GLN A 99 9.88 7.17 9.32
N ILE A 100 10.11 6.21 8.41
CA ILE A 100 9.96 4.79 8.71
C ILE A 100 11.01 4.33 9.73
N ASP A 101 12.27 4.75 9.60
CA ASP A 101 13.34 4.46 10.56
C ASP A 101 13.01 4.99 11.96
N ALA A 102 12.55 6.24 12.05
CA ALA A 102 12.15 6.83 13.33
C ALA A 102 11.02 6.03 14.02
N ARG A 103 10.02 5.58 13.24
CA ARG A 103 8.97 4.69 13.75
C ARG A 103 9.50 3.32 14.15
N ALA A 104 10.43 2.75 13.39
CA ALA A 104 11.05 1.45 13.70
C ALA A 104 11.86 1.51 14.99
N VAL A 105 12.63 2.58 15.22
CA VAL A 105 13.34 2.85 16.47
C VAL A 105 12.36 2.95 17.64
N ALA A 106 11.30 3.74 17.51
CA ALA A 106 10.31 3.92 18.55
C ALA A 106 9.58 2.61 18.90
N LEU A 107 9.21 1.83 17.89
CA LEU A 107 8.59 0.51 18.09
C LEU A 107 9.57 -0.46 18.75
N GLY A 108 10.81 -0.54 18.27
CA GLY A 108 11.85 -1.40 18.84
C GLY A 108 12.13 -1.10 20.31
N ALA A 109 12.12 0.17 20.71
CA ALA A 109 12.31 0.58 22.10
C ALA A 109 11.15 0.15 23.04
N ARG A 110 9.97 -0.18 22.49
CA ARG A 110 8.81 -0.68 23.24
C ARG A 110 8.82 -2.20 23.44
N LEU A 111 9.69 -2.92 22.72
CA LEU A 111 9.79 -4.37 22.84
C LEU A 111 10.58 -4.74 24.09
N ARG A 112 10.07 -5.70 24.86
CA ARG A 112 10.67 -6.10 26.15
C ARG A 112 11.88 -7.01 25.91
N ALA A 113 13.08 -6.50 26.16
CA ALA A 113 14.28 -7.33 26.31
C ALA A 113 14.17 -8.19 27.60
N PRO A 114 14.69 -9.44 27.64
CA PRO A 114 15.60 -10.11 26.69
C PRO A 114 14.92 -10.99 25.62
N ALA A 115 13.60 -10.95 25.47
CA ALA A 115 12.87 -11.84 24.55
C ALA A 115 13.19 -11.57 23.07
N TRP A 116 13.51 -10.32 22.73
CA TRP A 116 13.78 -9.90 21.36
C TRP A 116 15.21 -9.35 21.20
N ARG A 117 15.89 -9.81 20.16
CA ARG A 117 17.01 -9.10 19.53
C ARG A 117 16.42 -8.24 18.42
N VAL A 118 16.60 -6.94 18.54
CA VAL A 118 16.04 -5.94 17.63
C VAL A 118 17.18 -5.34 16.81
N SER A 119 17.00 -5.27 15.50
CA SER A 119 17.95 -4.67 14.56
C SER A 119 17.23 -3.78 13.56
N ARG A 120 17.98 -2.86 12.95
CA ARG A 120 17.51 -2.05 11.83
C ARG A 120 18.24 -2.51 10.58
N VAL A 121 17.48 -2.89 9.56
CA VAL A 121 18.02 -3.50 8.35
C VAL A 121 17.64 -2.61 7.16
N PRO A 122 18.59 -2.15 6.33
CA PRO A 122 18.27 -1.51 5.06
C PRO A 122 17.46 -2.47 4.19
N GLY A 123 16.41 -1.99 3.54
CA GLY A 123 15.59 -2.86 2.70
C GLY A 123 14.83 -2.11 1.63
N ALA A 124 13.97 -2.86 0.96
CA ALA A 124 13.09 -2.37 -0.10
C ALA A 124 11.65 -2.77 0.17
N SER A 125 10.75 -1.81 -0.01
CA SER A 125 9.30 -2.03 -0.09
C SER A 125 8.94 -2.28 -1.56
N ALA A 126 8.46 -3.48 -1.88
CA ALA A 126 7.94 -3.77 -3.21
C ALA A 126 6.64 -2.99 -3.45
N VAL A 127 6.56 -2.26 -4.57
CA VAL A 127 5.36 -1.51 -4.93
C VAL A 127 4.41 -2.38 -5.72
N GLY A 128 3.26 -2.70 -5.13
CA GLY A 128 2.14 -3.34 -5.81
C GLY A 128 2.43 -4.77 -6.24
N GLY A 129 2.08 -5.74 -5.38
CA GLY A 129 2.28 -7.18 -5.59
C GLY A 129 1.64 -7.80 -6.86
N GLY A 130 0.93 -7.02 -7.67
CA GLY A 130 0.45 -7.41 -9.00
C GLY A 130 0.24 -6.26 -9.99
N SER A 131 0.72 -5.04 -9.68
CA SER A 131 0.49 -3.85 -10.50
C SER A 131 1.76 -3.19 -11.02
N ALA A 132 2.90 -3.32 -10.32
CA ALA A 132 4.18 -2.75 -10.71
C ALA A 132 5.35 -3.71 -10.33
N PRO A 133 5.43 -4.89 -10.99
CA PRO A 133 6.51 -5.83 -10.70
C PRO A 133 7.89 -5.19 -10.96
N GLY A 134 8.79 -5.30 -9.97
CA GLY A 134 10.17 -4.82 -10.07
C GLY A 134 10.43 -3.39 -9.60
N VAL A 135 9.42 -2.69 -9.07
CA VAL A 135 9.60 -1.37 -8.46
C VAL A 135 9.78 -1.50 -6.95
N GLU A 136 10.87 -0.94 -6.45
CA GLU A 136 11.23 -0.98 -5.04
C GLU A 136 11.42 0.44 -4.49
N LEU A 137 10.85 0.70 -3.32
CA LEU A 137 11.09 1.92 -2.57
C LEU A 137 12.06 1.64 -1.42
N PRO A 138 13.15 2.39 -1.28
CA PRO A 138 14.03 2.27 -0.12
C PRO A 138 13.24 2.41 1.19
N THR A 139 13.56 1.55 2.16
CA THR A 139 12.95 1.55 3.49
C THR A 139 13.97 1.09 4.54
N VAL A 140 13.60 1.23 5.81
CA VAL A 140 14.31 0.60 6.93
C VAL A 140 13.37 -0.39 7.58
N LEU A 141 13.81 -1.65 7.64
CA LEU A 141 13.07 -2.75 8.23
C LEU A 141 13.42 -2.88 9.70
N LEU A 142 12.41 -3.18 10.53
CA LEU A 142 12.61 -3.63 11.89
C LEU A 142 12.86 -5.14 11.88
N GLY A 143 14.11 -5.54 12.08
CA GLY A 143 14.52 -6.94 12.19
C GLY A 143 14.32 -7.46 13.61
N LEU A 144 13.61 -8.57 13.75
CA LEU A 144 13.27 -9.19 15.03
C LEU A 144 13.69 -10.65 15.05
N GLU A 145 14.45 -11.02 16.08
CA GLU A 145 14.93 -12.38 16.31
C GLU A 145 14.71 -12.75 17.78
N ARG A 146 14.45 -14.04 18.04
CA ARG A 146 14.44 -14.59 19.39
C ARG A 146 15.43 -15.74 19.49
N PRO A 147 16.44 -15.68 20.37
CA PRO A 147 17.41 -16.75 20.52
C PRO A 147 16.74 -18.11 20.77
N GLY A 148 17.10 -19.11 19.97
CA GLY A 148 16.57 -20.47 20.11
C GLY A 148 15.18 -20.71 19.52
N VAL A 149 14.57 -19.71 18.85
CA VAL A 149 13.31 -19.88 18.12
C VAL A 149 13.49 -19.48 16.67
N PRO A 150 13.22 -20.38 15.69
CA PRO A 150 13.39 -20.08 14.28
C PRO A 150 12.35 -19.06 13.80
N ALA A 151 12.68 -18.30 12.74
CA ALA A 151 11.83 -17.20 12.28
C ALA A 151 10.46 -17.67 11.78
N ASP A 152 10.38 -18.86 11.17
CA ASP A 152 9.13 -19.45 10.69
C ASP A 152 8.14 -19.76 11.82
N ALA A 153 8.62 -20.23 12.98
CA ALA A 153 7.80 -20.46 14.16
C ALA A 153 7.27 -19.14 14.74
N LEU A 154 8.10 -18.09 14.77
CA LEU A 154 7.66 -16.75 15.20
C LEU A 154 6.61 -16.18 14.24
N GLU A 155 6.81 -16.33 12.93
CA GLU A 155 5.89 -15.89 11.90
C GLU A 155 4.51 -16.56 12.03
N GLN A 156 4.49 -17.87 12.27
CA GLN A 156 3.26 -18.61 12.52
C GLN A 156 2.56 -18.16 13.81
N GLN A 157 3.31 -17.79 14.85
CA GLN A 157 2.74 -17.23 16.08
C GLN A 157 2.09 -15.87 15.79
N LEU A 158 2.75 -14.99 15.04
CA LEU A 158 2.22 -13.69 14.64
C LEU A 158 0.91 -13.78 13.84
N ARG A 159 0.80 -14.76 12.93
CA ARG A 159 -0.44 -15.02 12.15
C ARG A 159 -1.63 -15.47 13.00
N ARG A 160 -1.38 -15.99 14.21
CA ARG A 160 -2.42 -16.50 15.12
C ARG A 160 -2.88 -15.47 16.15
N LEU A 161 -2.26 -14.29 16.18
CA LEU A 161 -2.68 -13.18 17.02
C LEU A 161 -4.01 -12.59 16.56
N ASP A 162 -4.66 -11.82 17.43
CA ASP A 162 -5.85 -11.04 17.12
C ASP A 162 -5.61 -9.53 17.42
N PRO A 163 -5.45 -8.67 16.40
CA PRO A 163 -5.40 -9.01 14.97
C PRO A 163 -4.10 -9.73 14.58
N ALA A 164 -4.16 -10.50 13.49
CA ALA A 164 -3.00 -11.18 12.93
C ALA A 164 -1.95 -10.19 12.42
N VAL A 165 -0.68 -10.49 12.67
CA VAL A 165 0.47 -9.71 12.16
C VAL A 165 1.15 -10.51 11.05
N ILE A 166 1.31 -9.89 9.87
CA ILE A 166 1.99 -10.50 8.73
C ILE A 166 3.36 -9.85 8.58
N ALA A 167 4.41 -10.62 8.86
CA ALA A 167 5.80 -10.22 8.68
C ALA A 167 6.40 -10.90 7.43
N ARG A 168 7.56 -10.43 6.97
CA ARG A 168 8.41 -11.20 6.03
C ARG A 168 9.50 -11.91 6.81
N ILE A 169 10.09 -12.94 6.22
CA ILE A 169 11.29 -13.60 6.73
C ILE A 169 12.44 -13.32 5.76
N GLU A 170 13.56 -12.83 6.27
CA GLU A 170 14.79 -12.57 5.51
C GLU A 170 15.98 -13.06 6.34
N ASP A 171 16.88 -13.88 5.78
CA ASP A 171 18.06 -14.41 6.50
C ASP A 171 17.76 -14.98 7.91
N ASP A 172 16.71 -15.81 8.02
CA ASP A 172 16.20 -16.41 9.27
C ASP A 172 15.87 -15.39 10.39
N ARG A 173 15.42 -14.19 10.00
CA ARG A 173 14.85 -13.19 10.91
C ARG A 173 13.48 -12.74 10.44
N LEU A 174 12.62 -12.34 11.38
CA LEU A 174 11.42 -11.59 11.02
C LEU A 174 11.82 -10.17 10.63
N VAL A 175 11.23 -9.64 9.57
CA VAL A 175 11.37 -8.24 9.19
C VAL A 175 9.99 -7.61 9.03
N LEU A 176 9.83 -6.44 9.66
CA LEU A 176 8.63 -5.62 9.57
C LEU A 176 8.95 -4.32 8.82
N ASP A 177 8.19 -4.06 7.76
CA ASP A 177 8.22 -2.78 7.05
C ASP A 177 7.07 -1.90 7.53
N LEU A 178 7.39 -0.85 8.29
CA LEU A 178 6.36 0.04 8.82
C LEU A 178 5.73 0.95 7.75
N ARG A 179 6.19 0.89 6.48
CA ARG A 179 5.51 1.54 5.36
C ARG A 179 4.05 1.12 5.25
N THR A 180 3.74 -0.15 5.50
CA THR A 180 2.38 -0.70 5.38
C THR A 180 1.64 -0.83 6.72
N VAL A 181 2.24 -0.35 7.81
CA VAL A 181 1.60 -0.26 9.13
C VAL A 181 1.06 1.15 9.30
N LEU A 182 -0.21 1.31 9.64
CA LEU A 182 -0.77 2.63 9.91
C LEU A 182 -0.16 3.18 11.20
N GLU A 183 0.20 4.46 11.25
CA GLU A 183 0.89 5.06 12.40
C GLU A 183 0.16 4.84 13.75
N TRP A 184 -1.17 4.90 13.75
CA TRP A 184 -1.97 4.64 14.94
C TRP A 184 -1.97 3.18 15.40
N GLN A 185 -1.48 2.25 14.57
CA GLN A 185 -1.33 0.83 14.91
C GLN A 185 0.02 0.51 15.55
N ASP A 186 0.99 1.44 15.57
CA ASP A 186 2.34 1.18 16.11
C ASP A 186 2.28 0.73 17.58
N ALA A 187 1.37 1.31 18.35
CA ALA A 187 1.17 0.93 19.74
C ALA A 187 0.64 -0.51 19.89
N LEU A 188 -0.42 -0.82 19.15
CA LEU A 188 -1.02 -2.14 19.14
C LEU A 188 -0.02 -3.20 18.66
N LEU A 189 0.76 -2.90 17.62
CA LEU A 189 1.79 -3.80 17.10
C LEU A 189 2.85 -4.12 18.17
N GLY A 190 3.32 -3.12 18.91
CA GLY A 190 4.26 -3.34 20.02
C GLY A 190 3.66 -4.22 21.13
N ASP A 191 2.39 -4.02 21.47
CA ASP A 191 1.70 -4.81 22.48
C ASP A 191 1.51 -6.27 22.03
N LEU A 192 1.17 -6.49 20.75
CA LEU A 192 1.05 -7.81 20.13
C LEU A 192 2.39 -8.55 20.08
N LEU A 193 3.46 -7.88 19.68
CA LEU A 193 4.82 -8.46 19.63
C LEU A 193 5.34 -8.87 21.03
N ASN A 194 4.87 -8.22 22.08
CA ASN A 194 5.22 -8.55 23.47
C ASN A 194 4.40 -9.73 24.03
N GLN A 195 3.39 -10.24 23.33
CA GLN A 195 2.59 -11.40 23.76
C GLN A 195 3.21 -12.74 23.39
N ILE A 196 4.10 -12.77 22.40
CA ILE A 196 4.69 -14.01 21.88
C ILE A 196 6.08 -14.25 22.43
#